data_AF-A0A5C9ETN4-F1
#
_entry.id   AF-A0A5C9ETN4-F1
#
_cell.length_a   1.000
_cell.length_b   1.000
_cell.length_c   1.000
_cell.angle_alpha   90.00
_cell.angle_beta   90.00
_cell.angle_gamma   90.00
#
_symmetry.space_group_name_H-M   'P 1'
#
loop_
_entity.id
_entity.type
_entity.pdbx_description
1 polymer ?
#
loop_
_entity_poly.entity_id
_entity_poly.type
_entity_poly.pdbx_seq_one_letter_code
_entity_poly.pdbx_strand_id
1 'polypeptide(L)'
;MSKNLTQIEGITAAFAKELTDGGIDTIDQLANSAPKEISKLTGISIQLAEKWIAKANNFSDKLREERNEPIVPPGEKMTSSYSMKTTTKRDMEENKEMEER
;
A
#
# COMPACT_ATOMS: atom_id res chain seq x y z
N MET A 1 6.87 1.70 16.28
CA MET A 1 6.86 0.24 16.05
C MET A 1 8.06 -0.10 15.19
N SER A 2 9.07 -0.76 15.76
CA SER A 2 10.25 -1.22 15.03
C SER A 2 9.83 -2.35 14.08
N LYS A 3 10.07 -2.20 12.79
CA LYS A 3 9.64 -3.16 11.76
C LYS A 3 10.67 -4.29 11.66
N ASN A 4 10.24 -5.51 11.94
CA ASN A 4 11.09 -6.68 11.91
C ASN A 4 11.41 -7.09 10.46
N LEU A 5 12.69 -7.37 10.19
CA LEU A 5 13.18 -7.83 8.88
C LEU A 5 12.53 -9.16 8.43
N THR A 6 12.08 -9.97 9.39
CA THR A 6 11.41 -11.26 9.15
C THR A 6 10.05 -11.14 8.46
N GLN A 7 9.49 -9.93 8.33
CA GLN A 7 8.25 -9.71 7.57
C GLN A 7 8.46 -9.79 6.05
N ILE A 8 9.71 -9.69 5.58
CA ILE A 8 10.03 -9.81 4.16
C ILE A 8 10.13 -11.30 3.81
N GLU A 9 9.29 -11.74 2.88
CA GLU A 9 9.38 -13.10 2.35
C GLU A 9 10.76 -13.43 1.80
N GLY A 10 11.37 -14.47 2.34
CA GLY A 10 12.71 -14.95 1.98
C GLY A 10 13.80 -14.53 2.97
N ILE A 11 13.51 -13.64 3.93
CA ILE A 11 14.41 -13.34 5.04
C ILE A 11 14.01 -14.22 6.23
N THR A 12 14.84 -15.20 6.54
CA THR A 12 14.69 -16.05 7.73
C THR A 12 15.26 -15.35 8.97
N ALA A 13 14.95 -15.87 10.16
CA ALA A 13 15.52 -15.34 11.40
C ALA A 13 17.06 -15.36 11.44
N ALA A 14 17.70 -16.28 10.71
CA ALA A 14 19.16 -16.33 10.59
C ALA A 14 19.69 -15.10 9.84
N PHE A 15 19.15 -14.82 8.66
CA PHE A 15 19.54 -13.65 7.88
C PHE A 15 19.17 -12.34 8.56
N ALA A 16 18.02 -12.29 9.24
CA ALA A 16 17.65 -11.14 10.04
C ALA A 16 18.71 -10.85 11.11
N LYS A 17 19.21 -11.89 11.80
CA LYS A 17 20.26 -11.72 12.81
C LYS A 17 21.56 -11.21 12.20
N GLU A 18 22.01 -11.76 11.07
CA GLU A 18 23.22 -11.29 10.38
C GLU A 18 23.12 -9.83 9.94
N LEU A 19 21.95 -9.41 9.48
CA LEU A 19 21.67 -8.02 9.13
C LEU A 19 21.72 -7.11 10.36
N THR A 20 21.10 -7.53 11.48
CA THR A 20 21.15 -6.78 12.74
C THR A 20 22.57 -6.69 13.29
N ASP A 21 23.35 -7.78 13.23
CA ASP A 21 24.77 -7.78 13.62
C ASP A 21 25.59 -6.84 12.71
N GLY A 22 25.14 -6.63 11.47
CA GLY A 22 25.67 -5.64 10.52
C GLY A 22 25.14 -4.20 10.70
N GLY A 23 24.29 -3.94 11.70
CA GLY A 23 23.71 -2.62 11.97
C GLY A 23 22.48 -2.26 11.14
N ILE A 24 21.87 -3.25 10.47
CA ILE A 24 20.62 -3.10 9.73
C ILE A 24 19.53 -3.77 10.56
N ASP A 25 18.78 -2.98 11.32
CA ASP A 25 17.79 -3.48 12.28
C ASP A 25 16.36 -3.42 11.74
N THR A 26 16.15 -2.59 10.71
CA THR A 26 14.83 -2.23 10.20
C THR A 26 14.71 -2.38 8.68
N ILE A 27 13.48 -2.61 8.21
CA ILE A 27 13.14 -2.69 6.79
C ILE A 27 13.57 -1.43 6.02
N ASP A 28 13.49 -0.26 6.66
CA ASP A 28 13.84 1.02 6.05
C ASP A 28 15.37 1.14 5.84
N GLN A 29 16.16 0.73 6.83
CA GLN A 29 17.62 0.64 6.68
C GLN A 29 18.00 -0.38 5.61
N LEU A 30 17.30 -1.52 5.53
CA LEU A 30 17.53 -2.52 4.50
C LEU A 30 17.26 -1.96 3.10
N ALA A 31 16.16 -1.22 2.93
CA ALA A 31 15.80 -0.58 1.67
C ALA A 31 16.81 0.48 1.20
N ASN A 32 17.42 1.20 2.15
CA ASN A 32 18.45 2.20 1.87
C ASN A 32 19.88 1.63 1.76
N SER A 33 20.06 0.34 2.05
CA SER A 33 21.37 -0.31 2.03
C SER A 33 21.77 -0.76 0.62
N ALA A 34 23.08 -0.81 0.37
CA ALA A 34 23.60 -1.28 -0.91
C ALA A 34 23.56 -2.82 -1.00
N PRO A 35 23.18 -3.41 -2.15
CA PRO A 35 23.10 -4.87 -2.32
C PRO A 35 24.46 -5.56 -2.15
N LYS A 36 25.57 -4.86 -2.44
CA LYS A 36 26.93 -5.36 -2.18
C LYS A 36 27.23 -5.52 -0.69
N GLU A 37 26.75 -4.63 0.15
CA GLU A 37 26.99 -4.68 1.60
C GLU A 37 26.15 -5.80 2.22
N ILE A 38 24.88 -5.93 1.79
CA ILE A 38 24.02 -7.05 2.20
C ILE A 38 24.63 -8.39 1.78
N SER A 39 25.13 -8.49 0.55
CA SER A 39 25.80 -9.69 0.04
C SER A 39 27.04 -10.06 0.86
N LYS A 40 27.84 -9.08 1.29
CA LYS A 40 28.99 -9.33 2.17
C LYS A 40 28.59 -9.77 3.57
N LEU A 41 27.56 -9.16 4.15
CA LEU A 41 27.09 -9.46 5.51
C LEU A 41 26.47 -10.85 5.61
N THR A 42 25.66 -11.23 4.63
CA THR A 42 24.84 -12.46 4.66
C THR A 42 25.40 -13.59 3.79
N GLY A 43 26.45 -13.31 3.00
CA GLY A 43 27.05 -14.29 2.07
C GLY A 43 26.16 -14.65 0.87
N ILE A 44 25.04 -13.96 0.66
CA ILE A 44 24.13 -14.23 -0.46
C ILE A 44 24.59 -13.60 -1.77
N SER A 45 24.00 -14.03 -2.89
CA SER A 45 24.24 -13.40 -4.19
C SER A 45 23.65 -11.99 -4.25
N ILE A 46 24.33 -11.10 -4.98
CA ILE A 46 23.90 -9.70 -5.19
C ILE A 46 22.48 -9.63 -5.77
N GLN A 47 22.14 -10.54 -6.69
CA GLN A 47 20.79 -10.61 -7.27
C GLN A 47 19.71 -10.90 -6.22
N LEU A 48 20.01 -11.70 -5.19
CA LEU A 48 19.08 -11.98 -4.11
C LEU A 48 18.95 -10.76 -3.19
N ALA A 49 20.07 -10.08 -2.90
CA ALA A 49 20.07 -8.84 -2.13
C ALA A 49 19.24 -7.74 -2.82
N GLU A 50 19.34 -7.58 -4.14
CA GLU A 50 18.50 -6.65 -4.92
C GLU A 50 17.01 -6.98 -4.78
N LYS A 51 16.64 -8.27 -4.82
CA LYS A 51 15.25 -8.69 -4.60
C LYS A 51 14.77 -8.33 -3.19
N TRP A 52 15.61 -8.48 -2.18
CA TRP A 52 15.26 -8.11 -0.81
C TRP A 52 15.04 -6.60 -0.67
N ILE A 53 15.90 -5.77 -1.26
CA ILE A 53 15.73 -4.32 -1.30
C ILE A 53 14.42 -3.93 -2.00
N ALA A 54 14.12 -4.55 -3.15
CA ALA A 54 12.88 -4.30 -3.89
C ALA A 54 11.63 -4.68 -3.07
N LYS A 55 11.68 -5.80 -2.33
CA LYS A 55 10.61 -6.21 -1.42
C LYS A 55 10.49 -5.25 -0.22
N ALA A 56 11.62 -4.81 0.34
CA ALA A 56 11.63 -3.84 1.44
C ALA A 56 10.96 -2.52 1.03
N ASN A 57 11.29 -1.99 -0.16
CA ASN A 57 10.67 -0.80 -0.73
C ASN A 57 9.15 -0.96 -0.95
N ASN A 58 8.73 -2.09 -1.54
CA ASN A 58 7.30 -2.39 -1.69
C ASN A 58 6.57 -2.45 -0.35
N PHE A 59 7.21 -3.03 0.67
CA PHE A 59 6.63 -3.14 2.00
C PHE A 59 6.50 -1.78 2.68
N SER A 60 7.49 -0.88 2.51
CA SER A 60 7.38 0.49 3.01
C SER A 60 6.28 1.29 2.30
N ASP A 61 6.11 1.13 1.00
CA ASP A 61 5.05 1.79 0.23
C ASP A 61 3.65 1.29 0.62
N LYS A 62 3.47 -0.04 0.68
CA LYS A 62 2.19 -0.66 1.08
C LYS A 62 1.71 -0.17 2.45
N LEU A 63 2.62 -0.05 3.41
CA LEU A 63 2.32 0.47 4.75
C LEU A 63 2.01 1.98 4.76
N ARG A 64 2.51 2.73 3.78
CA ARG A 64 2.19 4.15 3.61
C ARG A 64 0.80 4.34 3.00
N GLU A 65 0.39 3.42 2.14
CA GLU A 65 -0.92 3.39 1.49
C GLU A 65 -2.06 3.04 2.46
N GLU A 66 -1.83 2.19 3.46
CA GLU A 66 -2.81 1.94 4.55
C GLU A 66 -3.11 3.19 5.41
N ARG A 67 -2.31 4.26 5.33
CA ARG A 67 -2.60 5.54 5.98
C ARG A 67 -3.38 6.53 5.09
N ASN A 68 -3.60 6.19 3.82
CA ASN A 68 -4.35 7.00 2.85
C ASN A 68 -5.15 6.08 1.91
N GLU A 69 -6.27 5.55 2.38
CA GLU A 69 -7.32 5.09 1.46
C GLU A 69 -8.24 6.27 1.11
N PRO A 70 -8.37 6.67 -0.17
CA PRO A 70 -9.69 6.89 -0.73
C PRO A 70 -10.25 5.51 -1.08
N ILE A 71 -11.29 5.10 -0.36
CA ILE A 71 -12.17 3.98 -0.71
C ILE A 71 -12.63 4.10 -2.17
N VAL A 72 -12.04 3.31 -3.06
CA VAL A 72 -12.63 3.00 -4.37
C VAL A 72 -12.82 1.50 -4.49
N PRO A 73 -14.06 1.00 -4.55
CA PRO A 73 -14.31 -0.44 -4.68
C PRO A 73 -13.82 -0.93 -6.05
N PRO A 74 -13.21 -2.14 -6.11
CA PRO A 74 -12.70 -2.67 -7.35
C PRO A 74 -13.85 -3.23 -8.21
N GLY A 75 -14.16 -2.52 -9.29
CA GLY A 75 -14.57 -3.18 -10.53
C GLY A 75 -16.05 -3.21 -10.88
N GLU A 76 -16.75 -2.08 -10.90
CA GLU A 76 -17.94 -1.98 -11.76
C GLU A 76 -17.53 -1.46 -13.15
N LYS A 77 -17.26 -2.41 -14.03
CA LYS A 77 -17.10 -2.17 -15.46
C LYS A 77 -18.45 -1.63 -15.93
N MET A 78 -18.50 -0.38 -16.38
CA MET A 78 -19.70 0.19 -16.99
C MET A 78 -19.89 -0.44 -18.38
N THR A 79 -20.21 -1.73 -18.42
CA THR A 79 -20.48 -2.45 -19.65
C THR A 79 -21.96 -2.30 -19.98
N SER A 80 -22.20 -1.51 -21.02
CA SER A 80 -23.23 -1.73 -22.03
C SER A 80 -24.71 -1.55 -21.66
N SER A 81 -25.28 -0.50 -22.25
CA SER A 81 -26.40 -0.58 -23.20
C SER A 81 -27.68 -1.34 -22.81
N TYR A 82 -28.68 -0.66 -22.24
CA TYR A 82 -30.11 -0.83 -22.55
C TYR A 82 -30.94 0.19 -21.74
N SER A 83 -31.58 1.17 -22.39
CA SER A 83 -33.02 1.23 -22.69
C SER A 83 -33.82 2.00 -21.63
N MET A 84 -34.04 3.30 -21.83
CA MET A 84 -35.22 3.91 -22.47
C MET A 84 -36.49 3.97 -21.59
N LYS A 85 -37.04 5.21 -21.47
CA LYS A 85 -38.45 5.64 -21.24
C LYS A 85 -39.00 5.39 -19.80
N THR A 86 -39.68 6.31 -19.10
CA THR A 86 -40.86 7.10 -19.47
C THR A 86 -41.15 8.25 -18.46
N THR A 87 -41.76 9.36 -18.94
CA THR A 87 -42.84 10.20 -18.37
C THR A 87 -42.96 10.40 -16.83
N THR A 88 -43.03 11.61 -16.26
CA THR A 88 -44.21 12.53 -16.25
C THR A 88 -43.80 13.77 -15.43
N LYS A 89 -43.60 14.95 -16.04
CA LYS A 89 -44.48 16.14 -15.99
C LYS A 89 -45.28 16.36 -14.69
N ARG A 90 -44.95 17.48 -14.03
CA ARG A 90 -45.89 18.50 -13.48
C ARG A 90 -46.61 18.16 -12.15
N ASP A 91 -46.77 19.22 -11.36
CA ASP A 91 -47.74 19.46 -10.26
C ASP A 91 -47.31 19.24 -8.81
N MET A 92 -47.21 20.39 -8.10
CA MET A 92 -47.68 20.74 -6.73
C MET A 92 -46.66 21.66 -6.03
N GLU A 93 -46.67 22.99 -6.24
CA GLU A 93 -47.64 23.98 -5.70
C GLU A 93 -47.46 24.17 -4.17
N GLU A 94 -46.84 25.31 -3.81
CA GLU A 94 -47.35 26.28 -2.83
C GLU A 94 -47.63 25.84 -1.36
N ASN A 95 -46.76 26.27 -0.43
CA ASN A 95 -47.06 27.07 0.77
C ASN A 95 -46.01 26.87 1.87
N LYS A 96 -45.33 27.95 2.26
CA LYS A 96 -45.61 28.65 3.53
C LYS A 96 -44.80 29.94 3.60
N GLU A 97 -45.41 31.05 3.18
CA GLU A 97 -45.09 32.36 3.77
C GLU A 97 -45.36 32.31 5.29
N MET A 98 -44.70 33.23 6.00
CA MET A 98 -44.83 33.52 7.43
C MET A 98 -44.00 32.65 8.38
N GLU A 99 -42.82 33.16 8.75
CA GLU A 99 -42.55 33.44 10.16
C GLU A 99 -41.40 34.45 10.29
N GLU A 100 -41.80 35.71 10.48
CA GLU A 100 -41.21 36.71 11.38
C GLU A 100 -39.67 36.89 11.44
N ARG A 101 -39.14 37.92 10.76
CA ARG A 101 -38.64 39.18 11.37
C ARG A 101 -37.90 40.07 10.38
#